data_AF-A0A7Y3AG79-F1
#
_entry.id   AF-A0A7Y3AG79-F1
#
_cell.length_a   1.000
_cell.length_b   1.000
_cell.length_c   1.000
_cell.angle_alpha   90.00
_cell.angle_beta   90.00
_cell.angle_gamma   90.00
#
_symmetry.space_group_name_H-M   'P 1'
#
loop_
_entity.id
_entity.type
_entity.pdbx_description
1 polymer ?
#
loop_
_entity_poly.entity_id
_entity_poly.type
_entity_poly.pdbx_seq_one_letter_code
_entity_poly.pdbx_strand_id
1 'polypeptide(L)'
;MKILSRGPGKVRNNGATLSGFTLLEVIITLTVGALLMAVILPYLGTSVTKSSEPLSNLRNTLSIYRTLENMTADYRSQQANSTLDLVALQNDIGGEGTDNNNGYGDYHVVENRFILFDGGDQEASAGGSQHVLKVIIRPVAFGATFTTLFTDEVP
;
A
#
# COMPACT_ATOMS: atom_id res chain seq x y z
N MET A 1 -56.91 -83.25 35.13
CA MET A 1 -55.86 -83.32 34.10
C MET A 1 -56.38 -82.73 32.79
N LYS A 2 -56.04 -81.48 32.48
CA LYS A 2 -55.86 -80.98 31.10
C LYS A 2 -55.08 -79.67 31.19
N ILE A 3 -53.84 -79.73 30.70
CA ILE A 3 -52.90 -78.62 30.60
C ILE A 3 -53.28 -77.81 29.36
N LEU A 4 -53.29 -76.49 29.42
CA LEU A 4 -53.20 -75.66 28.22
C LEU A 4 -52.09 -74.62 28.37
N SER A 5 -51.02 -74.95 27.66
CA SER A 5 -49.90 -74.13 27.25
C SER A 5 -50.36 -72.84 26.55
N ARG A 6 -49.74 -71.71 26.88
CA ARG A 6 -49.70 -70.51 26.03
C ARG A 6 -48.24 -70.08 25.90
N GLY A 7 -47.74 -70.13 24.67
CA GLY A 7 -46.35 -69.85 24.29
C GLY A 7 -45.97 -68.36 24.36
N PRO A 8 -44.68 -68.06 24.13
CA PRO A 8 -44.08 -66.76 24.45
C PRO A 8 -44.52 -65.63 23.51
N GLY A 9 -44.78 -64.46 24.09
CA GLY A 9 -45.10 -63.23 23.39
C GLY A 9 -43.91 -62.73 22.56
N LYS A 10 -44.15 -62.54 21.26
CA LYS A 10 -43.19 -61.99 20.29
C LYS A 10 -42.97 -60.50 20.58
N VAL A 11 -41.81 -60.14 21.14
CA VAL A 11 -41.36 -58.75 21.25
C VAL A 11 -41.13 -58.20 19.85
N ARG A 12 -41.86 -57.14 19.48
CA ARG A 12 -41.70 -56.47 18.19
C ARG A 12 -40.56 -55.46 18.34
N ASN A 13 -39.43 -55.74 17.70
CA ASN A 13 -38.40 -54.72 17.49
C ASN A 13 -38.99 -53.68 16.53
N ASN A 14 -39.22 -52.46 17.04
CA ASN A 14 -39.52 -51.32 16.18
C ASN A 14 -38.23 -50.98 15.43
N GLY A 15 -38.12 -51.47 14.19
CA GLY A 15 -37.11 -50.99 13.27
C GLY A 15 -37.34 -49.49 13.08
N ALA A 16 -36.49 -48.66 13.69
CA ALA A 16 -36.36 -47.28 13.31
C ALA A 16 -35.90 -47.27 11.86
N THR A 17 -36.82 -47.06 10.93
CA THR A 17 -36.51 -46.83 9.53
C THR A 17 -35.69 -45.56 9.45
N LEU A 18 -34.39 -45.70 9.18
CA LEU A 18 -33.55 -44.61 8.72
C LEU A 18 -34.11 -44.15 7.37
N SER A 19 -34.88 -43.07 7.42
CA SER A 19 -35.50 -42.44 6.25
C SER A 19 -34.37 -41.86 5.37
N GLY A 20 -34.32 -42.28 4.11
CA GLY A 20 -33.37 -41.77 3.13
C GLY A 20 -33.72 -40.34 2.68
N PHE A 21 -32.74 -39.65 2.12
CA PHE A 21 -32.94 -38.31 1.56
C PHE A 21 -33.98 -38.30 0.44
N THR A 22 -34.89 -37.34 0.49
CA THR A 22 -35.84 -37.12 -0.61
C THR A 22 -35.16 -36.39 -1.76
N LEU A 23 -35.53 -36.69 -3.01
CA LEU A 23 -34.97 -36.01 -4.18
C LEU A 23 -35.24 -34.50 -4.15
N LEU A 24 -36.38 -34.09 -3.62
CA LEU A 24 -36.76 -32.69 -3.47
C LEU A 24 -35.85 -31.95 -2.49
N GLU A 25 -35.52 -32.57 -1.35
CA GLU A 25 -34.63 -31.98 -0.34
C GLU A 25 -33.22 -31.75 -0.87
N VAL A 26 -32.70 -32.69 -1.68
CA VAL A 26 -31.39 -32.53 -2.33
C VAL A 26 -31.38 -31.34 -3.29
N ILE A 27 -32.44 -31.16 -4.08
CA ILE A 27 -32.55 -30.01 -5.01
C ILE A 27 -32.66 -28.69 -4.24
N ILE A 28 -33.49 -28.63 -3.19
CA ILE A 28 -33.67 -27.42 -2.38
C ILE A 28 -32.38 -27.06 -1.65
N THR A 29 -31.68 -28.02 -1.05
CA THR A 29 -30.41 -27.74 -0.34
C THR A 29 -29.30 -27.30 -1.29
N LEU A 30 -29.19 -27.90 -2.48
CA LEU A 30 -28.22 -27.46 -3.50
C LEU A 30 -28.53 -26.06 -4.03
N THR A 31 -29.81 -25.74 -4.28
CA THR A 31 -30.19 -24.41 -4.78
C THR A 31 -29.98 -23.32 -3.73
N VAL A 32 -30.38 -23.56 -2.48
CA VAL A 32 -30.12 -22.62 -1.38
C VAL A 32 -28.62 -22.47 -1.13
N GLY A 33 -27.86 -23.57 -1.14
CA GLY A 33 -26.41 -23.55 -1.01
C GLY A 33 -25.72 -22.75 -2.12
N ALA A 34 -26.16 -22.91 -3.38
CA ALA A 34 -25.63 -22.16 -4.52
C ALA A 34 -25.91 -20.66 -4.41
N LEU A 35 -27.11 -20.27 -3.96
CA LEU A 35 -27.46 -18.86 -3.75
C LEU A 35 -26.62 -18.22 -2.64
N LEU A 36 -26.44 -18.94 -1.51
CA LEU A 36 -25.59 -18.46 -0.41
C LEU A 36 -24.11 -18.34 -0.85
N MET A 37 -23.61 -19.32 -1.59
CA MET A 37 -22.25 -19.30 -2.13
C MET A 37 -22.04 -18.13 -3.10
N ALA A 38 -23.02 -17.84 -3.96
CA ALA A 38 -22.97 -16.71 -4.89
C ALA A 38 -22.88 -15.34 -4.18
N VAL A 39 -23.48 -15.21 -2.99
CA VAL A 39 -23.37 -13.99 -2.17
C VAL A 39 -22.00 -13.89 -1.48
N ILE A 40 -21.39 -15.02 -1.10
CA ILE A 40 -20.11 -15.06 -0.35
C ILE A 40 -18.89 -14.89 -1.28
N LEU A 41 -18.93 -15.46 -2.49
CA LEU A 41 -17.79 -15.47 -3.44
C LEU A 41 -17.18 -14.08 -3.74
N PRO A 42 -17.97 -13.01 -3.96
CA PRO A 42 -17.42 -11.67 -4.20
C PRO A 42 -16.54 -11.14 -3.06
N TYR A 43 -16.84 -11.48 -1.80
CA TYR A 43 -16.10 -11.02 -0.63
C TYR A 43 -14.75 -11.73 -0.46
N LEU A 44 -14.63 -12.96 -0.94
CA LEU A 44 -13.36 -13.71 -0.93
C LEU A 44 -12.42 -13.25 -2.05
N GLY A 45 -12.96 -12.83 -3.20
CA GLY A 45 -12.17 -12.37 -4.34
C GLY A 45 -11.43 -11.04 -4.09
N THR A 46 -12.06 -10.07 -3.44
CA THR A 46 -11.48 -8.72 -3.28
C THR A 46 -10.34 -8.65 -2.27
N SER A 47 -10.31 -9.54 -1.28
CA SER A 47 -9.32 -9.51 -0.18
C SER A 47 -8.00 -10.18 -0.55
N VAL A 48 -7.99 -11.11 -1.52
CA VAL A 48 -6.76 -11.79 -1.98
C VAL A 48 -6.06 -10.99 -3.08
N THR A 49 -6.81 -10.31 -3.95
CA THR A 49 -6.25 -9.60 -5.11
C THR A 49 -5.60 -8.26 -4.75
N LYS A 50 -5.95 -7.64 -3.63
CA LYS A 50 -5.43 -6.32 -3.23
C LYS A 50 -4.14 -6.36 -2.41
N SER A 51 -3.57 -7.53 -2.10
CA SER A 51 -2.37 -7.63 -1.24
C SER A 51 -1.08 -7.13 -1.90
N SER A 52 -1.02 -7.08 -3.24
CA SER A 52 0.14 -6.58 -3.97
C SER A 52 0.21 -5.06 -4.00
N GLU A 53 -0.93 -4.36 -3.91
CA GLU A 53 -0.99 -2.89 -3.95
C GLU A 53 -0.29 -2.25 -2.73
N PRO A 54 -0.56 -2.64 -1.46
CA PRO A 54 0.17 -2.12 -0.31
C PRO A 54 1.67 -2.40 -0.36
N LEU A 55 2.07 -3.59 -0.84
CA LEU A 55 3.48 -3.96 -0.94
C LEU A 55 4.20 -3.13 -2.01
N SER A 56 3.56 -2.90 -3.15
CA SER A 56 4.11 -2.04 -4.21
C SER A 56 4.24 -0.59 -3.72
N ASN A 57 3.21 -0.08 -3.04
CA ASN A 57 3.22 1.29 -2.50
C ASN A 57 4.29 1.47 -1.42
N LEU A 58 4.47 0.49 -0.55
CA LEU A 58 5.53 0.52 0.46
C LEU A 58 6.91 0.54 -0.19
N ARG A 59 7.15 -0.30 -1.22
CA ARG A 59 8.43 -0.32 -1.94
C ARG A 59 8.74 1.03 -2.60
N ASN A 60 7.75 1.63 -3.28
CA ASN A 60 7.89 2.94 -3.89
C ASN A 60 8.13 4.05 -2.86
N THR A 61 7.52 3.92 -1.67
CA THR A 61 7.71 4.87 -0.57
C THR A 61 9.13 4.73 0.01
N LEU A 62 9.61 3.51 0.24
CA LEU A 62 10.96 3.28 0.77
C LEU A 62 12.05 3.71 -0.21
N SER A 63 11.84 3.54 -1.53
CA SER A 63 12.82 3.98 -2.51
C SER A 63 12.99 5.50 -2.50
N ILE A 64 11.89 6.25 -2.40
CA ILE A 64 11.97 7.72 -2.37
C ILE A 64 12.52 8.25 -1.05
N TYR A 65 12.21 7.61 0.09
CA TYR A 65 12.84 7.94 1.37
C TYR A 65 14.36 7.78 1.30
N ARG A 66 14.84 6.68 0.73
CA ARG A 66 16.28 6.45 0.56
C ARG A 66 16.93 7.53 -0.32
N THR A 67 16.24 7.96 -1.37
CA THR A 67 16.72 9.04 -2.24
C THR A 67 16.83 10.36 -1.49
N LEU A 68 15.83 10.72 -0.67
CA LEU A 68 15.90 11.91 0.18
C LEU A 68 17.01 11.82 1.22
N GLU A 69 17.21 10.65 1.82
CA GLU A 69 18.29 10.42 2.77
C GLU A 69 19.66 10.63 2.10
N ASN A 70 19.85 10.13 0.89
CA ASN A 70 21.08 10.34 0.13
C ASN A 70 21.29 11.82 -0.21
N MET A 71 20.25 12.53 -0.68
CA MET A 71 20.34 13.98 -0.96
C MET A 71 20.64 14.78 0.31
N THR A 72 19.98 14.47 1.42
CA THR A 72 20.19 15.14 2.70
C THR A 72 21.57 14.82 3.27
N ALA A 73 22.05 13.59 3.10
CA ALA A 73 23.38 13.19 3.52
C ALA A 73 24.47 13.94 2.75
N ASP A 74 24.30 14.11 1.44
CA ASP A 74 25.22 14.89 0.62
C ASP A 74 25.20 16.37 1.01
N TYR A 75 24.02 16.98 1.10
CA TYR A 75 23.85 18.34 1.62
C TYR A 75 24.55 18.54 2.97
N ARG A 76 24.31 17.65 3.95
CA ARG A 76 24.93 17.73 5.28
C ARG A 76 26.44 17.51 5.24
N SER A 77 26.92 16.63 4.36
CA SER A 77 28.35 16.40 4.16
C SER A 77 29.02 17.66 3.64
N GLN A 78 28.46 18.30 2.61
CA GLN A 78 28.99 19.54 2.06
C GLN A 78 28.94 20.69 3.07
N GLN A 79 27.86 20.79 3.84
CA GLN A 79 27.74 21.78 4.91
C GLN A 79 28.79 21.57 6.01
N ALA A 80 28.98 20.34 6.47
CA ALA A 80 29.99 20.00 7.49
C ALA A 80 31.42 20.30 7.01
N ASN A 81 31.67 20.15 5.71
CA ASN A 81 32.96 20.44 5.09
C ASN A 81 33.12 21.92 4.68
N SER A 82 32.13 22.78 4.93
CA SER A 82 32.11 24.19 4.49
C SER A 82 32.26 24.35 2.97
N THR A 83 31.81 23.36 2.19
CA THR A 83 31.84 23.34 0.72
C THR A 83 30.42 23.36 0.14
N LEU A 84 29.42 23.75 0.91
CA LEU A 84 28.03 23.75 0.48
C LEU A 84 27.82 24.70 -0.70
N ASP A 85 27.37 24.14 -1.81
CA ASP A 85 26.93 24.89 -2.98
C ASP A 85 25.54 24.40 -3.38
N LEU A 86 24.51 25.20 -3.07
CA LEU A 86 23.13 24.84 -3.38
C LEU A 86 22.85 24.82 -4.88
N VAL A 87 23.63 25.53 -5.71
CA VAL A 87 23.49 25.49 -7.17
C VAL A 87 24.05 24.18 -7.70
N ALA A 88 25.20 23.73 -7.18
CA ALA A 88 25.74 22.41 -7.51
C ALA A 88 24.75 21.30 -7.11
N LEU A 89 24.22 21.35 -5.89
CA LEU A 89 23.20 20.41 -5.41
C LEU A 89 21.95 20.42 -6.29
N GLN A 90 21.46 21.59 -6.71
CA GLN A 90 20.32 21.70 -7.63
C GLN A 90 20.60 20.98 -8.96
N ASN A 91 21.80 21.18 -9.52
CA ASN A 91 22.20 20.54 -10.77
C ASN A 91 22.33 19.02 -10.64
N ASP A 92 22.88 18.54 -9.52
CA ASP A 92 23.01 17.12 -9.24
C ASP A 92 21.65 16.44 -9.08
N ILE A 93 20.67 17.14 -8.49
CA ILE A 93 19.28 16.65 -8.38
C ILE A 93 18.60 16.57 -9.75
N GLY A 94 18.89 17.49 -10.67
CA GLY A 94 18.34 17.51 -12.02
C GLY A 94 17.16 18.47 -12.21
N GLY A 95 16.75 18.66 -13.47
CA GLY A 95 15.74 19.65 -13.85
C GLY A 95 14.31 19.26 -13.50
N GLU A 96 13.44 20.25 -13.33
CA GLU A 96 12.00 20.00 -13.11
C GLU A 96 11.36 19.22 -14.26
N GLY A 97 10.49 18.26 -13.92
CA GLY A 97 9.79 17.39 -14.86
C GLY A 97 10.63 16.25 -15.43
N THR A 98 11.84 16.01 -14.91
CA THR A 98 12.74 14.96 -15.40
C THR A 98 12.77 13.74 -14.49
N ASP A 99 12.90 12.55 -15.10
CA ASP A 99 13.24 11.31 -14.40
C ASP A 99 14.77 11.21 -14.32
N ASN A 100 15.29 10.99 -13.12
CA ASN A 100 16.71 10.94 -12.84
C ASN A 100 17.07 9.60 -12.21
N ASN A 101 18.18 9.03 -12.66
CA ASN A 101 18.79 7.84 -12.07
C ASN A 101 20.28 8.13 -11.88
N ASN A 102 20.62 8.64 -10.70
CA ASN A 102 21.97 9.12 -10.37
C ASN A 102 22.41 8.59 -9.00
N GLY A 103 23.44 9.22 -8.41
CA GLY A 103 23.97 8.84 -7.10
C GLY A 103 22.96 8.87 -5.95
N TYR A 104 21.84 9.60 -6.09
CA TYR A 104 20.79 9.64 -5.08
C TYR A 104 19.76 8.51 -5.25
N GLY A 105 19.65 7.92 -6.44
CA GLY A 105 18.69 6.84 -6.76
C GLY A 105 17.82 7.18 -7.96
N ASP A 106 16.67 6.49 -8.05
CA ASP A 106 15.70 6.62 -9.15
C ASP A 106 14.46 7.42 -8.70
N TYR A 107 14.24 8.59 -9.29
CA TYR A 107 13.18 9.52 -8.88
C TYR A 107 12.79 10.47 -10.01
N HIS A 108 11.60 11.07 -9.86
CA HIS A 108 11.11 12.14 -10.72
C HIS A 108 11.12 13.47 -9.97
N VAL A 109 11.65 14.51 -10.60
CA VAL A 109 11.68 15.87 -10.04
C VAL A 109 10.39 16.59 -10.39
N VAL A 110 9.61 16.93 -9.36
CA VAL A 110 8.37 17.72 -9.51
C VAL A 110 8.69 19.21 -9.46
N GLU A 111 9.52 19.62 -8.51
CA GLU A 111 9.93 21.01 -8.31
C GLU A 111 11.39 21.01 -7.83
N ASN A 112 12.20 21.93 -8.33
CA ASN A 112 13.59 22.07 -7.95
C ASN A 112 14.03 23.51 -8.24
N ARG A 113 13.67 24.42 -7.33
CA ARG A 113 13.83 25.85 -7.54
C ARG A 113 14.25 26.58 -6.28
N PHE A 114 14.95 27.68 -6.49
CA PHE A 114 15.22 28.61 -5.40
C PHE A 114 13.98 29.42 -5.08
N ILE A 115 13.69 29.52 -3.79
CA ILE A 115 12.58 30.31 -3.25
C ILE A 115 13.10 31.35 -2.26
N LEU A 116 12.28 32.35 -1.98
CA LEU A 116 12.44 33.24 -0.85
C LEU A 116 11.10 33.37 -0.12
N PHE A 117 11.16 33.80 1.14
CA PHE A 117 9.97 34.22 1.87
C PHE A 117 9.95 35.75 1.87
N ASP A 118 8.86 36.33 1.37
CA ASP A 118 8.71 37.78 1.33
C ASP A 118 8.47 38.38 2.73
N GLY A 119 8.39 39.70 2.84
CA GLY A 119 8.14 40.38 4.12
C GLY A 119 6.76 40.10 4.75
N GLY A 120 5.91 39.31 4.09
CA GLY A 120 4.65 38.78 4.60
C GLY A 120 4.66 37.27 4.83
N ASP A 121 5.84 36.65 4.91
CA ASP A 121 6.08 35.21 5.10
C ASP A 121 5.51 34.33 3.97
N GLN A 122 5.32 34.89 2.77
CA GLN A 122 4.82 34.13 1.63
C GLN A 122 5.96 33.64 0.75
N GLU A 123 5.81 32.42 0.24
CA GLU A 123 6.72 31.86 -0.75
C GLU A 123 6.65 32.70 -2.04
N ALA A 124 7.80 33.20 -2.49
CA ALA A 124 7.96 33.87 -3.77
C ALA A 124 9.18 33.33 -4.51
N SER A 125 9.23 33.61 -5.82
CA SER A 125 10.38 33.26 -6.66
C SER A 125 11.63 33.99 -6.17
N ALA A 126 12.74 33.27 -6.03
CA ALA A 126 13.96 33.83 -5.47
C ALA A 126 14.61 34.91 -6.36
N GLY A 127 14.24 34.98 -7.65
CA GLY A 127 14.83 35.90 -8.63
C GLY A 127 16.31 35.60 -8.87
N GLY A 128 17.18 36.08 -7.97
CA GLY A 128 18.61 35.80 -7.93
C GLY A 128 19.14 35.33 -6.56
N SER A 129 18.29 35.25 -5.53
CA SER A 129 18.68 34.67 -4.25
C SER A 129 18.81 33.15 -4.37
N GLN A 130 19.82 32.57 -3.73
CA GLN A 130 20.12 31.14 -3.79
C GLN A 130 20.24 30.51 -2.40
N HIS A 131 19.64 31.14 -1.38
CA HIS A 131 19.76 30.74 0.03
C HIS A 131 18.82 29.61 0.46
N VAL A 132 17.72 29.41 -0.28
CA VAL A 132 16.73 28.36 -0.01
C VAL A 132 16.39 27.62 -1.28
N LEU A 133 16.79 26.36 -1.37
CA LEU A 133 16.46 25.45 -2.45
C LEU A 133 15.27 24.58 -2.02
N LYS A 134 14.15 24.74 -2.72
CA LYS A 134 12.97 23.90 -2.56
C LYS A 134 13.02 22.75 -3.56
N VAL A 135 12.92 21.54 -3.03
CA VAL A 135 12.97 20.30 -3.80
C VAL A 135 11.72 19.48 -3.52
N ILE A 136 10.99 19.14 -4.57
CA ILE A 136 9.87 18.22 -4.55
C ILE A 136 10.17 17.06 -5.49
N ILE A 137 10.22 15.85 -4.94
CA ILE A 137 10.46 14.63 -5.72
C ILE A 137 9.36 13.59 -5.48
N ARG A 138 9.26 12.64 -6.41
CA ARG A 138 8.36 11.48 -6.30
C ARG A 138 9.01 10.23 -6.91
N PRO A 139 8.52 9.03 -6.60
CA PRO A 139 8.91 7.83 -7.34
C PRO A 139 8.58 7.96 -8.84
N VAL A 140 9.45 7.43 -9.71
CA VAL A 140 9.20 7.37 -11.17
C VAL A 140 7.94 6.56 -11.47
N ALA A 141 7.80 5.40 -10.82
CA ALA A 141 6.58 4.62 -10.81
C ALA A 141 5.58 5.24 -9.81
N PHE A 142 4.95 6.35 -10.21
CA PHE A 142 3.86 7.09 -9.55
C PHE A 142 3.67 6.86 -8.04
N GLY A 143 3.76 7.92 -7.23
CA GLY A 143 3.52 7.81 -5.80
C GLY A 143 3.39 9.15 -5.11
N ALA A 144 3.51 9.14 -3.78
CA ALA A 144 3.49 10.35 -2.96
C ALA A 144 4.67 11.27 -3.34
N THR A 145 4.41 12.58 -3.29
CA THR A 145 5.44 13.60 -3.41
C THR A 145 6.03 13.90 -2.05
N PHE A 146 7.32 14.19 -2.04
CA PHE A 146 8.06 14.59 -0.85
C PHE A 146 8.68 15.94 -1.09
N THR A 147 8.53 16.84 -0.12
CA THR A 147 9.07 18.20 -0.16
C THR A 147 10.16 18.33 0.88
N THR A 148 11.30 18.88 0.49
CA THR A 148 12.38 19.25 1.39
C THR A 148 12.90 20.64 1.03
N LEU A 149 13.41 21.35 2.04
CA LEU A 149 14.06 22.63 1.90
C LEU A 149 15.53 22.48 2.31
N PHE A 150 16.42 22.88 1.43
CA PHE A 150 17.86 23.01 1.73
C PHE A 150 18.22 24.47 1.85
N THR A 151 18.95 24.85 2.89
CA THR A 151 19.35 26.24 3.12
C THR A 151 20.84 26.35 3.40
N ASP A 152 21.46 27.46 3.05
CA ASP A 152 22.85 27.75 3.38
C ASP A 152 23.03 28.36 4.77
N GLU A 153 21.96 28.83 5.39
CA GLU A 153 22.00 29.32 6.77
C GLU A 153 22.04 28.14 7.77
N VAL A 154 23.03 28.18 8.65
CA VAL A 154 23.14 27.23 9.76
C VAL A 154 22.12 27.65 10.84
N PRO A 155 21.22 26.76 11.29
CA PRO A 155 20.30 27.06 12.39
C PRO A 155 21.01 27.28 13.73
#